data_AF-A0A1R1S7X0-F1
#
_entry.id   AF-A0A1R1S7X0-F1
#
_cell.length_a   1.000
_cell.length_b   1.000
_cell.length_c   1.000
_cell.angle_alpha   90.00
_cell.angle_beta   90.00
_cell.angle_gamma   90.00
#
_symmetry.space_group_name_H-M   'P 1'
#
loop_
_entity.id
_entity.type
_entity.pdbx_description
1 polymer ?
#
loop_
_entity_poly.entity_id
_entity_poly.type
_entity_poly.pdbx_seq_one_letter_code
_entity_poly.pdbx_strand_id
1 'polypeptide(L)'
;MSALRARAVIESAALVKAPTWSEDRHWHVVDGDGKVLVVVAPSYGGVSQSGRNGWQWWLAGSGPSSATRPEKTCEQAAVAGLDAWERWATTRPSP
;
A
#
# COMPACT_ATOMS: atom_id res chain seq x y z
N MET A 1 12.49 0.22 -14.20
CA MET A 1 11.74 -1.00 -14.64
C MET A 1 10.86 -0.61 -15.83
N SER A 2 10.52 -1.52 -16.76
CA SER A 2 9.56 -1.18 -17.84
C SER A 2 8.12 -1.24 -17.34
N ALA A 3 7.21 -0.49 -17.98
CA ALA A 3 5.78 -0.48 -17.65
C ALA A 3 5.16 -1.89 -17.74
N LEU A 4 5.50 -2.66 -18.77
CA LEU A 4 5.02 -4.04 -18.93
C LEU A 4 5.43 -4.93 -17.74
N ARG A 5 6.68 -4.81 -17.26
CA ARG A 5 7.15 -5.58 -16.10
C ARG A 5 6.47 -5.13 -14.81
N ALA A 6 6.28 -3.83 -14.62
CA ALA A 6 5.56 -3.31 -13.46
C ALA A 6 4.11 -3.83 -13.45
N ARG A 7 3.45 -3.86 -14.61
CA ARG A 7 2.09 -4.38 -14.75
C ARG A 7 1.98 -5.86 -14.39
N ALA A 8 2.92 -6.69 -14.84
CA ALA A 8 2.95 -8.11 -14.49
C ALA A 8 3.06 -8.35 -12.97
N VAL A 9 3.88 -7.54 -12.28
CA VAL A 9 3.98 -7.59 -10.82
C VAL A 9 2.64 -7.24 -10.17
N ILE A 10 1.98 -6.18 -10.63
CA ILE A 10 0.66 -5.74 -10.13
C ILE A 10 -0.41 -6.82 -10.35
N GLU A 11 -0.40 -7.48 -11.51
CA GLU A 11 -1.36 -8.56 -11.82
C GLU A 11 -1.18 -9.79 -10.93
N SER A 12 0.04 -10.05 -10.47
CA SER A 12 0.33 -11.11 -9.49
C SER A 12 0.06 -10.69 -8.04
N ALA A 13 -0.21 -9.40 -7.80
CA ALA A 13 -0.21 -8.86 -6.45
C ALA A 13 -1.47 -9.25 -5.66
N ALA A 14 -1.30 -9.50 -4.36
CA ALA A 14 -2.38 -9.86 -3.46
C ALA A 14 -2.40 -8.95 -2.23
N LEU A 15 -3.61 -8.58 -1.79
CA LEU A 15 -3.83 -7.91 -0.52
C LEU A 15 -3.99 -8.95 0.58
N VAL A 16 -3.03 -9.00 1.51
CA VAL A 16 -2.98 -9.99 2.60
C VAL A 16 -2.85 -9.30 3.95
N LYS A 17 -3.23 -9.99 5.02
CA LYS A 17 -2.98 -9.49 6.38
C LYS A 17 -1.48 -9.48 6.64
N ALA A 18 -0.98 -8.41 7.27
CA ALA A 18 0.39 -8.39 7.76
C ALA A 18 0.57 -9.43 8.88
N PRO A 19 1.79 -9.92 9.12
CA PRO A 19 2.08 -10.81 10.25
C PRO A 19 1.66 -10.21 11.60
N THR A 20 1.74 -8.88 11.73
CA THR A 20 1.38 -8.10 12.92
C THR A 20 -0.09 -7.67 12.96
N TRP A 21 -0.94 -8.16 12.05
CA TRP A 21 -2.32 -7.69 11.88
C TRP A 21 -3.17 -7.76 13.16
N SER A 22 -2.89 -8.69 14.09
CA SER A 22 -3.58 -8.74 15.38
C SER A 22 -3.38 -7.49 16.23
N GLU A 23 -2.23 -6.83 16.08
CA GLU A 23 -1.79 -5.67 16.86
C GLU A 23 -2.12 -4.35 16.15
N ASP A 24 -1.72 -4.23 14.89
CA ASP A 24 -1.73 -2.97 14.15
C ASP A 24 -2.82 -2.88 13.06
N ARG A 25 -3.48 -4.01 12.77
CA ARG A 25 -4.46 -4.16 11.68
C ARG A 25 -3.91 -3.77 10.30
N HIS A 26 -2.60 -3.86 10.11
CA HIS A 26 -1.95 -3.58 8.84
C HIS A 26 -2.19 -4.69 7.83
N TRP A 27 -2.34 -4.27 6.58
CA TRP A 27 -2.39 -5.15 5.42
C TRP A 27 -1.17 -4.89 4.54
N HIS A 28 -0.74 -5.91 3.83
CA HIS A 28 0.33 -5.84 2.86
C HIS A 28 -0.22 -6.13 1.48
N VAL A 29 0.19 -5.34 0.50
CA VAL A 29 0.13 -5.75 -0.90
C VAL A 29 1.46 -6.41 -1.21
N VAL A 30 1.42 -7.70 -1.54
CA VAL A 30 2.59 -8.51 -1.86
C VAL A 30 2.57 -8.91 -3.33
N ASP A 31 3.73 -9.04 -3.97
CA ASP A 31 3.84 -9.65 -5.30
C ASP A 31 3.74 -11.18 -5.25
N GLY A 32 3.80 -11.82 -6.43
CA GLY A 32 3.76 -13.28 -6.55
C GLY A 32 4.87 -14.04 -5.81
N ASP A 33 5.97 -13.37 -5.45
CA ASP A 33 7.07 -13.93 -4.65
C ASP A 33 6.90 -13.65 -3.13
N GLY A 34 5.82 -12.97 -2.75
CA GLY A 34 5.54 -12.60 -1.36
C GLY A 34 6.26 -11.34 -0.89
N LYS A 35 6.92 -10.59 -1.78
CA LYS A 35 7.59 -9.34 -1.42
C LYS A 35 6.57 -8.23 -1.24
N VAL A 36 6.67 -7.52 -0.11
CA VAL A 36 5.79 -6.39 0.18
C VAL A 36 6.10 -5.21 -0.76
N LEU A 37 5.10 -4.77 -1.50
CA LEU A 37 5.14 -3.60 -2.37
C LEU A 37 4.61 -2.36 -1.64
N VAL A 38 3.47 -2.53 -0.97
CA VAL A 38 2.70 -1.47 -0.28
C VAL A 38 2.26 -1.99 1.07
N VAL A 39 2.32 -1.12 2.08
CA VAL A 39 1.68 -1.34 3.37
C VAL A 39 0.43 -0.47 3.43
N VAL A 40 -0.67 -1.04 3.88
CA VAL A 40 -1.96 -0.38 4.09
C VAL A 40 -2.31 -0.44 5.56
N ALA A 41 -2.60 0.70 6.16
CA ALA A 41 -2.88 0.80 7.59
C ALA A 41 -4.17 1.58 7.85
N PRO A 42 -4.89 1.29 8.95
CA PRO A 42 -5.93 2.18 9.39
C PRO A 42 -5.33 3.57 9.66
N SER A 43 -6.06 4.61 9.27
CA SER A 43 -5.71 5.98 9.61
C SER A 43 -6.64 6.47 10.72
N TYR A 44 -6.07 7.21 11.68
CA TYR A 44 -6.74 7.71 12.86
C TYR A 44 -6.60 9.25 12.93
N GLY A 45 -7.47 9.90 13.72
CA GLY A 45 -7.51 11.36 13.83
C GLY A 45 -8.74 12.00 13.17
N GLY A 46 -9.81 11.24 12.96
CA GLY A 46 -11.12 11.77 12.56
C GLY A 46 -12.06 11.99 13.74
N VAL A 47 -13.16 12.70 13.49
CA VAL A 47 -14.23 12.97 14.47
C VAL A 47 -15.19 11.79 14.69
N SER A 48 -14.92 10.62 14.11
CA SER A 48 -15.77 9.43 14.24
C SER A 48 -15.63 8.82 15.64
N GLN A 49 -16.66 8.08 16.09
CA GLN A 49 -16.69 7.45 17.41
C GLN A 49 -15.51 6.48 17.67
N SER A 50 -14.93 5.91 16.62
CA SER A 50 -13.76 5.02 16.70
C SER A 50 -12.43 5.75 16.49
N GLY A 51 -12.45 7.06 16.22
CA GLY A 51 -11.27 7.87 15.85
C GLY A 51 -10.68 7.54 14.48
N ARG A 52 -11.15 6.47 13.82
CA ARG A 52 -10.70 6.03 12.51
C ARG A 52 -11.29 6.90 11.41
N ASN A 53 -10.44 7.39 10.51
CA ASN A 53 -10.81 8.29 9.42
C ASN A 53 -10.56 7.71 8.02
N GLY A 54 -10.20 6.42 7.94
CA GLY A 54 -10.04 5.70 6.67
C GLY A 54 -8.89 4.71 6.72
N TRP A 55 -8.24 4.57 5.57
CA TRP A 55 -7.05 3.75 5.35
C TRP A 55 -6.00 4.59 4.64
N GLN A 56 -4.77 4.51 5.11
CA GLN A 56 -3.61 5.12 4.47
C GLN A 56 -2.71 4.04 3.90
N TRP A 57 -1.80 4.43 3.01
CA TRP A 57 -0.83 3.53 2.41
C TRP A 57 0.54 4.18 2.30
N TRP A 58 1.58 3.34 2.22
CA TRP A 58 2.93 3.74 1.86
C TRP A 58 3.70 2.60 1.19
N LEU A 59 4.75 2.93 0.44
CA LEU A 59 5.64 1.92 -0.17
C LEU A 59 6.49 1.26 0.92
N ALA A 60 6.72 -0.06 0.81
CA ALA A 60 7.40 -0.87 1.84
C ALA A 60 8.81 -0.38 2.22
N GLY A 61 9.46 0.44 1.37
CA GLY A 61 10.78 1.04 1.63
C GLY A 61 10.77 2.52 2.04
N SER A 62 9.61 3.17 2.09
CA SER A 62 9.49 4.60 2.38
C SER A 62 8.99 4.90 3.80
N GLY A 63 8.39 3.92 4.46
CA GLY A 63 7.72 4.11 5.75
C GLY A 63 6.44 4.94 5.67
N PRO A 64 5.67 5.02 6.77
CA PRO A 64 4.43 5.79 6.80
C PRO A 64 4.73 7.28 6.57
N SER A 65 4.12 7.85 5.54
CA SER A 65 4.17 9.30 5.29
C SER A 65 2.86 9.91 5.76
N SER A 66 2.94 10.99 6.53
CA SER A 66 1.77 11.74 7.02
C SER A 66 1.02 12.54 5.94
N ALA A 67 1.44 12.44 4.68
CA ALA A 67 0.97 13.27 3.58
C ALA A 67 -0.13 12.63 2.73
N THR A 68 -0.40 11.33 2.89
CA THR A 68 -1.39 10.64 2.06
C THR A 68 -2.79 10.84 2.63
N ARG A 69 -3.70 11.42 1.84
CA ARG A 69 -5.11 11.51 2.21
C ARG A 69 -5.65 10.08 2.46
N PRO A 70 -6.34 9.82 3.58
CA PRO A 70 -6.92 8.50 3.82
C PRO A 70 -8.01 8.16 2.80
N GLU A 71 -7.95 6.93 2.29
CA GLU A 71 -8.98 6.32 1.47
C GLU A 71 -10.10 5.71 2.32
N LYS A 72 -11.29 5.54 1.73
CA LYS A 72 -12.46 5.06 2.48
C LYS A 72 -12.35 3.56 2.81
N THR A 73 -11.78 2.76 1.91
CA THR A 73 -11.64 1.31 2.08
C THR A 73 -10.19 0.85 1.98
N CYS A 74 -9.93 -0.38 2.47
CA CYS A 74 -8.60 -0.97 2.48
C CYS A 74 -8.14 -1.22 1.04
N GLU A 75 -9.06 -1.66 0.19
CA GLU A 75 -8.85 -1.95 -1.22
C GLU A 75 -8.55 -0.67 -2.01
N GLN A 76 -9.24 0.44 -1.71
CA GLN A 76 -8.92 1.74 -2.33
C GLN A 76 -7.50 2.20 -1.98
N ALA A 77 -7.10 2.06 -0.72
CA ALA A 77 -5.73 2.37 -0.30
C ALA A 77 -4.71 1.44 -0.99
N ALA A 78 -5.01 0.15 -1.13
CA ALA A 78 -4.16 -0.79 -1.85
C ALA A 78 -3.99 -0.41 -3.33
N VAL A 79 -5.09 -0.07 -4.03
CA VAL A 79 -5.06 0.38 -5.43
C VAL A 79 -4.26 1.67 -5.57
N ALA A 80 -4.52 2.68 -4.74
CA ALA A 80 -3.77 3.94 -4.79
C ALA A 80 -2.27 3.74 -4.51
N GLY A 81 -1.93 2.82 -3.60
CA GLY A 81 -0.54 2.45 -3.34
C GLY A 81 0.11 1.70 -4.50
N LEU A 82 -0.62 0.81 -5.19
CA LEU A 82 -0.14 0.12 -6.39
C LEU A 82 0.11 1.10 -7.55
N ASP A 83 -0.77 2.07 -7.77
CA ASP A 83 -0.57 3.14 -8.75
C ASP A 83 0.71 3.94 -8.45
N ALA A 84 0.95 4.26 -7.17
CA ALA A 84 2.16 4.96 -6.74
C ALA A 84 3.41 4.10 -6.88
N TRP A 85 3.31 2.81 -6.57
CA TRP A 85 4.39 1.85 -6.77
C TRP A 85 4.75 1.71 -8.26
N GLU A 86 3.76 1.64 -9.15
CA GLU A 86 3.97 1.56 -10.60
C GLU A 86 4.76 2.77 -11.11
N ARG A 87 4.33 3.98 -10.72
CA ARG A 87 5.04 5.23 -11.08
C ARG A 87 6.45 5.22 -10.54
N TRP A 88 6.67 4.82 -9.29
CA TRP A 88 8.01 4.74 -8.69
C TRP A 88 8.90 3.72 -9.42
N ALA A 89 8.37 2.53 -9.74
CA ALA A 89 9.12 1.46 -10.39
C ALA A 89 9.54 1.82 -11.83
N THR A 90 8.68 2.57 -12.53
CA THR A 90 8.88 2.99 -13.93
C THR A 90 9.70 4.27 -14.07
N THR A 91 9.71 5.16 -13.07
CA THR A 91 10.51 6.40 -13.08
C THR A 91 11.93 6.22 -12.55
N ARG A 92 12.22 5.14 -11.82
CA ARG A 92 13.59 4.84 -11.40
C ARG A 92 14.47 4.53 -12.61
N PRO A 93 15.56 5.28 -12.85
CA PRO A 93 16.57 4.86 -13.82
C PRO A 93 17.08 3.47 -13.41
N SER A 94 17.18 2.57 -14.38
CA SER A 94 17.87 1.29 -14.15
C SER A 94 19.29 1.57 -13.66
N PRO A 95 19.79 0.87 -12.64
CA PRO A 95 21.21 0.97 -12.27
C PRO A 95 22.11 0.56 -13.44
#